data_AF-E4X1H1-F1
#
_entry.id   AF-E4X1H1-F1
#
_cell.length_a   1.000
_cell.length_b   1.000
_cell.length_c   1.000
_cell.angle_alpha   90.00
_cell.angle_beta   90.00
_cell.angle_gamma   90.00
#
_symmetry.space_group_name_H-M   'P 1'
#
loop_
_entity.id
_entity.type
_entity.pdbx_description
1 polymer ?
#
loop_
_entity_poly.entity_id
_entity_poly.type
_entity_poly.pdbx_seq_one_letter_code
_entity_poly.pdbx_strand_id
1 'polypeptide(L)'
;MSDIKIINTRNPFQRLVSAWRDKFNKNINPRRQGFFLPSIRTFETGYEFDDKYSCSFEAFISYRAANPSEFCNNRHWRSVYWECSFCHFNYDMILHLEEVHKEYDYVWEKIGPIKPVMEGQYKTSPLADHHPSYFWKKVPRDVAKKIYMIYFMDLVALGYDPEDCLKYINAGPKDTTVLSEETVNEARARLTHGDLFKNQSFLNEVCY
;
A
#
# COMPACT_ATOMS: atom_id res chain seq x y z
N MET A 1 -12.58 -32.72 8.70
CA MET A 1 -12.77 -31.28 8.92
C MET A 1 -12.57 -30.61 7.58
N SER A 2 -13.47 -29.72 7.17
CA SER A 2 -13.22 -28.87 6.01
C SER A 2 -12.13 -27.87 6.35
N ASP A 3 -11.18 -27.66 5.45
CA ASP A 3 -10.14 -26.65 5.62
C ASP A 3 -10.78 -25.25 5.60
N ILE A 4 -10.60 -24.47 6.67
CA ILE A 4 -11.05 -23.08 6.75
C ILE A 4 -10.08 -22.22 5.92
N LYS A 5 -10.61 -21.45 4.96
CA LYS A 5 -9.86 -20.54 4.11
C LYS A 5 -10.05 -19.11 4.57
N ILE A 6 -8.95 -18.46 4.92
CA ILE A 6 -8.94 -17.10 5.45
C ILE A 6 -8.12 -16.20 4.54
N ILE A 7 -8.60 -14.99 4.29
CA ILE A 7 -7.80 -13.91 3.74
C ILE A 7 -7.67 -12.78 4.77
N ASN A 8 -6.43 -12.39 5.06
CA ASN A 8 -6.14 -11.20 5.85
C ASN A 8 -5.88 -10.04 4.89
N THR A 9 -6.59 -8.94 5.08
CA THR A 9 -6.51 -7.74 4.24
C THR A 9 -6.30 -6.48 5.08
N ARG A 10 -5.94 -5.39 4.40
CA ARG A 10 -5.80 -4.05 4.96
C ARG A 10 -6.32 -3.03 3.96
N ASN A 11 -6.97 -1.98 4.43
CA ASN A 11 -7.45 -0.90 3.57
C ASN A 11 -6.29 -0.44 2.68
N PRO A 12 -6.42 -0.49 1.33
CA PRO A 12 -5.35 -0.14 0.41
C PRO A 12 -4.70 1.23 0.68
N PHE A 13 -5.47 2.24 1.10
CA PHE A 13 -4.92 3.55 1.47
C PHE A 13 -4.01 3.45 2.71
N GLN A 14 -4.45 2.72 3.74
CA GLN A 14 -3.67 2.50 4.96
C GLN A 14 -2.46 1.59 4.71
N ARG A 15 -2.59 0.61 3.81
CA ARG A 15 -1.51 -0.29 3.39
C ARG A 15 -0.40 0.47 2.69
N LEU A 16 -0.72 1.44 1.83
CA LEU A 16 0.27 2.30 1.18
C LEU A 16 1.06 3.14 2.19
N VAL A 17 0.42 3.69 3.22
CA VAL A 17 1.11 4.40 4.31
C VAL A 17 2.07 3.44 5.03
N SER A 18 1.61 2.24 5.35
CA SER A 18 2.45 1.22 6.00
C SER A 18 3.64 0.83 5.13
N ALA A 19 3.42 0.63 3.83
CA ALA A 19 4.46 0.25 2.88
C ALA A 19 5.51 1.37 2.74
N TRP A 20 5.08 2.63 2.66
CA TRP A 20 6.01 3.75 2.58
C TRP A 20 6.89 3.85 3.83
N ARG A 21 6.28 3.80 5.01
CA ARG A 21 6.99 3.91 6.30
C ARG A 21 7.99 2.77 6.52
N ASP A 22 7.65 1.57 6.05
CA ASP A 22 8.51 0.40 6.18
C ASP A 22 9.65 0.44 5.15
N LYS A 23 9.32 0.59 3.86
CA LYS A 23 10.29 0.40 2.78
C LYS A 23 11.20 1.60 2.55
N PHE A 24 10.74 2.81 2.81
CA PHE A 24 11.52 4.04 2.57
C PHE A 24 12.12 4.64 3.83
N ASN A 25 12.04 3.97 4.99
CA ASN A 25 12.81 4.38 6.17
C ASN A 25 14.31 4.23 5.88
N LYS A 26 15.10 5.30 6.08
CA LYS A 26 16.55 5.31 5.76
C LYS A 26 17.37 4.29 6.55
N ASN A 27 16.86 3.82 7.69
CA ASN A 27 17.51 2.78 8.50
C ASN A 27 17.32 1.36 7.94
N ILE A 28 16.53 1.21 6.86
CA ILE A 28 16.30 -0.07 6.17
C ILE A 28 17.26 -0.19 4.99
N ASN A 29 17.49 -1.43 4.53
CA ASN A 29 18.46 -1.77 3.49
C ASN A 29 18.35 -0.87 2.23
N PRO A 30 19.35 0.00 1.95
CA PRO A 30 19.28 0.98 0.88
C PRO A 30 19.26 0.36 -0.53
N ARG A 31 19.74 -0.88 -0.69
CA ARG A 31 19.64 -1.60 -1.98
C ARG A 31 18.19 -1.85 -2.39
N ARG A 32 17.29 -2.02 -1.43
CA ARG A 32 15.85 -2.26 -1.68
C ARG A 32 15.13 -1.00 -2.16
N GLN A 33 15.62 0.17 -1.79
CA GLN A 33 15.00 1.44 -2.17
C GLN A 33 15.43 1.89 -3.57
N GLY A 34 16.65 1.53 -3.98
CA GLY A 34 17.28 2.02 -5.20
C GLY A 34 16.52 1.72 -6.50
N PHE A 35 15.68 0.68 -6.53
CA PHE A 35 14.90 0.34 -7.71
C PHE A 35 13.75 1.34 -7.96
N PHE A 36 13.01 1.73 -6.92
CA PHE A 36 11.82 2.59 -7.06
C PHE A 36 12.14 4.07 -6.91
N LEU A 37 13.16 4.43 -6.13
CA LEU A 37 13.50 5.82 -5.82
C LEU A 37 13.73 6.70 -7.05
N PRO A 38 14.42 6.28 -8.13
CA PRO A 38 14.61 7.12 -9.32
C PRO A 38 13.30 7.57 -9.94
N SER A 39 12.32 6.66 -10.00
CA SER A 39 10.97 6.95 -10.49
C SER A 39 10.19 7.83 -9.50
N ILE A 40 10.22 7.51 -8.21
CA ILE A 40 9.51 8.28 -7.17
C ILE A 40 9.98 9.73 -7.13
N ARG A 41 11.28 9.97 -7.24
CA ARG A 41 11.89 11.30 -7.16
C ARG A 41 11.45 12.27 -8.27
N THR A 42 10.83 11.79 -9.34
CA THR A 42 10.21 12.65 -10.37
C THR A 42 9.05 13.49 -9.81
N PHE A 43 8.45 13.06 -8.70
CA PHE A 43 7.30 13.72 -8.07
C PHE A 43 7.64 14.44 -6.76
N GLU A 44 8.92 14.61 -6.44
CA GLU A 44 9.36 15.11 -5.13
C GLU A 44 9.26 16.63 -4.99
N THR A 45 9.08 17.35 -6.10
CA THR A 45 9.06 18.80 -6.12
C THR A 45 7.90 19.37 -5.29
N GLY A 46 8.24 20.21 -4.31
CA GLY A 46 7.26 20.94 -3.49
C GLY A 46 6.80 20.22 -2.23
N TYR A 47 7.36 19.06 -1.91
CA TYR A 47 7.08 18.36 -0.65
C TYR A 47 8.22 18.52 0.36
N GLU A 48 7.85 18.56 1.64
CA GLU A 48 8.81 18.57 2.75
C GLU A 48 9.39 17.18 2.94
N PHE A 49 10.70 17.10 3.16
CA PHE A 49 11.37 15.85 3.50
C PHE A 49 11.35 15.63 5.02
N ASP A 50 10.77 14.51 5.44
CA ASP A 50 11.11 13.95 6.75
C ASP A 50 12.43 13.20 6.60
N ASP A 51 13.45 13.64 7.35
CA ASP A 51 14.80 13.07 7.33
C ASP A 51 14.86 11.58 7.66
N LYS A 52 13.80 11.00 8.22
CA LYS A 52 13.68 9.57 8.45
C LYS A 52 13.46 8.77 7.17
N TYR A 53 12.91 9.36 6.12
CA TYR A 53 12.52 8.64 4.90
C TYR A 53 13.29 9.10 3.66
N SER A 54 13.48 8.21 2.69
CA SER A 54 14.25 8.47 1.47
C SER A 54 13.46 9.13 0.34
N CYS A 55 12.14 9.30 0.51
CA CYS A 55 11.22 10.08 -0.32
C CYS A 55 10.01 10.51 0.52
N SER A 56 9.31 11.57 0.11
CA SER A 56 8.03 11.95 0.71
C SER A 56 6.93 10.92 0.39
N PHE A 57 5.90 10.91 1.24
CA PHE A 57 4.75 10.04 1.02
C PHE A 57 3.98 10.46 -0.25
N GLU A 58 3.88 11.76 -0.48
CA GLU A 58 3.19 12.37 -1.59
C GLU A 58 3.84 12.02 -2.94
N ALA A 59 5.17 12.04 -3.01
CA ALA A 59 5.91 11.58 -4.18
C ALA A 59 5.70 10.08 -4.43
N PHE A 60 5.74 9.25 -3.38
CA PHE A 60 5.48 7.81 -3.47
C PHE A 60 4.07 7.49 -4.00
N ILE A 61 3.05 8.21 -3.52
CA ILE A 61 1.67 8.02 -3.97
C ILE A 61 1.47 8.50 -5.42
N SER A 62 2.09 9.62 -5.78
CA SER A 62 2.08 10.12 -7.17
C SER A 62 2.75 9.12 -8.11
N TYR A 63 3.86 8.53 -7.69
CA TYR A 63 4.52 7.42 -8.37
C TYR A 63 3.59 6.21 -8.55
N ARG A 64 2.90 5.76 -7.50
CA ARG A 64 1.99 4.61 -7.60
C ARG A 64 0.87 4.91 -8.59
N ALA A 65 0.31 6.12 -8.57
CA ALA A 65 -0.73 6.55 -9.49
C ALA A 65 -0.25 6.69 -10.95
N ALA A 66 1.01 7.08 -11.17
CA ALA A 66 1.62 7.16 -12.50
C ALA A 66 1.89 5.78 -13.13
N ASN A 67 2.11 4.76 -12.28
CA ASN A 67 2.56 3.43 -12.68
C ASN A 67 1.53 2.33 -12.33
N PRO A 68 0.30 2.37 -12.88
CA PRO A 68 -0.81 1.50 -12.44
C PRO A 68 -0.54 0.00 -12.61
N SER A 69 0.30 -0.39 -13.57
CA SER A 69 0.66 -1.79 -13.84
C SER A 69 1.18 -2.51 -12.60
N GLU A 70 0.62 -3.68 -12.29
CA GLU A 70 1.06 -4.47 -11.12
C GLU A 70 2.40 -5.18 -11.38
N PHE A 71 2.73 -5.49 -12.64
CA PHE A 71 3.92 -6.26 -13.01
C PHE A 71 5.24 -5.68 -12.45
N CYS A 72 5.38 -4.37 -12.47
CA CYS A 72 6.62 -3.68 -12.07
C CYS A 72 6.61 -3.18 -10.62
N ASN A 73 5.56 -3.45 -9.85
CA ASN A 73 5.40 -2.96 -8.49
C ASN A 73 5.85 -3.97 -7.44
N ASN A 74 6.12 -3.48 -6.23
CA ASN A 74 6.43 -4.31 -5.07
C ASN A 74 5.14 -4.91 -4.50
N ARG A 75 5.21 -6.15 -4.00
CA ARG A 75 4.10 -6.85 -3.35
C ARG A 75 3.38 -6.03 -2.27
N HIS A 76 4.10 -5.17 -1.54
CA HIS A 76 3.52 -4.37 -0.47
C HIS A 76 2.51 -3.32 -0.97
N TRP A 77 2.59 -2.91 -2.24
CA TRP A 77 1.65 -1.98 -2.88
C TRP A 77 1.07 -2.51 -4.20
N ARG A 78 1.16 -3.81 -4.48
CA ARG A 78 0.31 -4.45 -5.48
C ARG A 78 -1.08 -4.71 -4.93
N SER A 79 -2.12 -4.72 -5.75
CA SER A 79 -3.46 -5.14 -5.30
C SER A 79 -3.43 -6.55 -4.71
N VAL A 80 -4.28 -6.79 -3.71
CA VAL A 80 -4.53 -8.13 -3.17
C VAL A 80 -5.17 -9.00 -4.26
N TYR A 81 -5.95 -8.39 -5.16
CA TYR A 81 -6.48 -9.04 -6.35
C TYR A 81 -5.36 -9.65 -7.21
N TRP A 82 -4.27 -8.91 -7.44
CA TRP A 82 -3.11 -9.44 -8.16
C TRP A 82 -2.39 -10.55 -7.41
N GLU A 83 -2.15 -10.36 -6.11
CA GLU A 83 -1.31 -11.26 -5.31
C GLU A 83 -1.99 -12.56 -4.91
N CYS A 84 -3.31 -12.53 -4.68
CA CYS A 84 -4.06 -13.67 -4.16
C CYS A 84 -5.24 -14.07 -5.04
N SER A 85 -5.58 -13.29 -6.08
CA SER A 85 -6.65 -13.64 -7.03
C SER A 85 -7.95 -14.03 -6.31
N PHE A 86 -8.33 -13.27 -5.28
CA PHE A 86 -9.31 -13.70 -4.27
C PHE A 86 -10.70 -14.06 -4.84
N CYS A 87 -11.05 -13.58 -6.04
CA CYS A 87 -12.27 -13.98 -6.74
C CYS A 87 -12.28 -15.45 -7.19
N HIS A 88 -11.13 -16.13 -7.21
CA HIS A 88 -11.00 -17.53 -7.59
C HIS A 88 -11.06 -18.49 -6.39
N PHE A 89 -11.15 -17.97 -5.17
CA PHE A 89 -11.17 -18.76 -3.94
C PHE A 89 -12.41 -18.43 -3.12
N ASN A 90 -13.11 -19.46 -2.67
CA ASN A 90 -14.20 -19.31 -1.71
C ASN A 90 -13.59 -19.20 -0.30
N TYR A 91 -13.38 -17.99 0.18
CA TYR A 91 -12.94 -17.74 1.55
C TYR A 91 -14.11 -17.85 2.53
N ASP A 92 -13.87 -18.49 3.66
CA ASP A 92 -14.84 -18.58 4.76
C ASP A 92 -14.83 -17.32 5.61
N MET A 93 -13.68 -16.62 5.68
CA MET A 93 -13.50 -15.39 6.45
C MET A 93 -12.60 -14.40 5.71
N ILE A 94 -13.03 -13.14 5.69
CA ILE A 94 -12.25 -11.97 5.28
C ILE A 94 -11.96 -11.19 6.56
N LEU A 95 -10.68 -11.03 6.90
CA LEU A 95 -10.25 -10.34 8.11
C LEU A 95 -9.59 -9.02 7.78
N HIS A 96 -9.92 -7.98 8.53
CA HIS A 96 -9.42 -6.63 8.33
C HIS A 96 -8.42 -6.30 9.42
N LEU A 97 -7.17 -5.99 9.04
CA LEU A 97 -6.12 -5.65 10.01
C LEU A 97 -6.49 -4.43 10.88
N GLU A 98 -7.36 -3.56 10.40
CA GLU A 98 -7.94 -2.45 11.16
C GLU A 98 -8.77 -2.92 12.37
N GLU A 99 -9.40 -4.09 12.24
CA GLU A 99 -10.34 -4.67 13.21
C GLU A 99 -9.74 -5.87 13.95
N VAL A 100 -8.42 -6.08 13.84
CA VAL A 100 -7.72 -7.23 14.42
C VAL A 100 -8.07 -7.43 15.90
N HIS A 101 -8.21 -6.36 16.68
CA HIS A 101 -8.54 -6.44 18.11
C HIS A 101 -9.95 -6.99 18.39
N LYS A 102 -10.88 -6.83 17.45
CA LYS A 102 -12.25 -7.34 17.53
C LYS A 102 -12.38 -8.73 16.92
N GLU A 103 -11.64 -8.99 15.84
CA GLU A 103 -11.72 -10.23 15.07
C GLU A 103 -10.86 -11.37 15.64
N TYR A 104 -9.78 -11.03 16.35
CA TYR A 104 -8.78 -12.00 16.80
C TYR A 104 -9.40 -13.18 17.57
N ASP A 105 -10.20 -12.88 18.58
CA ASP A 105 -10.78 -13.88 19.48
C ASP A 105 -11.73 -14.81 18.72
N TYR A 106 -12.62 -14.22 17.91
CA TYR A 106 -13.57 -14.95 17.09
C TYR A 106 -12.88 -15.90 16.09
N VAL A 107 -11.82 -15.44 15.42
CA VAL A 107 -11.10 -16.24 14.43
C VAL A 107 -10.41 -17.43 15.10
N TRP A 108 -9.72 -17.21 16.23
CA TRP A 108 -9.01 -18.29 16.92
C TRP A 108 -9.94 -19.36 17.45
N GLU A 109 -11.14 -19.02 17.92
CA GLU A 109 -12.17 -19.99 18.29
C GLU A 109 -12.54 -20.94 17.13
N LYS A 110 -12.38 -20.51 15.87
CA LYS A 110 -12.71 -21.31 14.68
C LYS A 110 -11.54 -22.12 14.14
N ILE A 111 -10.32 -21.60 14.22
CA ILE A 111 -9.17 -22.19 13.49
C ILE A 111 -8.26 -23.08 14.33
N GLY A 112 -8.27 -22.96 15.65
CA GLY A 112 -7.40 -23.83 16.43
C GLY A 112 -7.57 -23.72 17.95
N PRO A 113 -7.22 -24.79 18.67
CA PRO A 113 -7.36 -24.84 20.12
C PRO A 113 -6.34 -23.95 20.86
N ILE A 114 -5.28 -23.50 20.17
CA ILE A 114 -4.20 -22.70 20.77
C ILE A 114 -4.25 -21.30 20.15
N LYS A 115 -4.69 -20.34 20.97
CA LYS A 115 -4.65 -18.91 20.66
C LYS A 115 -3.24 -18.38 20.95
N PRO A 116 -2.50 -17.86 19.96
CA PRO A 116 -1.21 -17.22 20.22
C PRO A 116 -1.38 -15.99 21.11
N VAL A 117 -0.28 -15.54 21.71
CA VAL A 117 -0.26 -14.23 22.36
C VAL A 117 0.10 -13.21 21.29
N MET A 118 -0.82 -12.28 20.99
CA MET A 118 -0.45 -11.09 20.22
C MET A 118 0.42 -10.22 21.11
N GLU A 119 1.73 -10.28 20.90
CA GLU A 119 2.63 -9.26 21.41
C GLU A 119 2.14 -7.88 20.93
N GLY A 120 2.36 -6.83 21.72
CA GLY A 120 1.86 -5.47 21.46
C GLY A 120 2.41 -4.79 20.20
N GLN A 121 2.83 -5.54 19.18
CA GLN A 121 3.34 -5.07 17.89
C GLN A 121 2.43 -4.04 17.21
N TYR A 122 1.11 -4.09 17.48
CA TYR A 122 0.15 -3.10 16.97
C TYR A 122 -0.13 -1.95 17.95
N LYS A 123 0.19 -2.08 19.25
CA LYS A 123 -0.07 -1.06 20.28
C LYS A 123 0.76 0.21 20.11
N THR A 124 1.93 0.09 19.48
CA THR A 124 2.87 1.21 19.25
C THR A 124 2.89 1.67 17.78
N SER A 125 1.93 1.23 16.97
CA SER A 125 1.80 1.70 15.60
C SER A 125 1.60 3.22 15.61
N PRO A 126 2.43 4.02 14.92
CA PRO A 126 2.23 5.47 14.87
C PRO A 126 0.99 5.89 14.06
N LEU A 127 0.25 4.91 13.52
CA LEU A 127 -1.10 5.09 13.00
C LEU A 127 -2.17 5.09 14.10
N ALA A 128 -1.81 4.82 15.35
CA ALA A 128 -2.72 4.87 16.50
C ALA A 128 -2.99 6.32 16.93
N ASP A 129 -2.03 7.23 16.73
CA ASP A 129 -2.12 8.62 17.19
C ASP A 129 -3.10 9.45 16.34
N HIS A 130 -3.25 9.09 15.06
CA HIS A 130 -4.13 9.79 14.12
C HIS A 130 -4.75 8.80 13.13
N HIS A 131 -5.97 9.09 12.68
CA HIS A 131 -6.56 8.36 11.55
C HIS A 131 -5.58 8.36 10.35
N PRO A 132 -5.36 7.23 9.66
CA PRO A 132 -4.34 7.13 8.60
C PRO A 132 -4.53 8.11 7.42
N SER A 133 -5.72 8.69 7.25
CA SER A 133 -5.97 9.79 6.31
C SER A 133 -5.14 11.05 6.60
N TYR A 134 -4.56 11.19 7.80
CA TYR A 134 -3.61 12.25 8.13
C TYR A 134 -2.45 12.35 7.13
N PHE A 135 -1.90 11.20 6.72
CA PHE A 135 -0.79 11.14 5.75
C PHE A 135 -1.21 11.61 4.36
N TRP A 136 -2.50 11.65 4.06
CA TRP A 136 -3.04 12.00 2.74
C TRP A 136 -3.32 13.50 2.59
N LYS A 137 -3.10 14.31 3.63
CA LYS A 137 -3.46 15.75 3.66
C LYS A 137 -2.80 16.60 2.57
N LYS A 138 -1.61 16.22 2.10
CA LYS A 138 -0.89 16.93 1.04
C LYS A 138 -0.91 16.19 -0.30
N VAL A 139 -1.52 15.00 -0.36
CA VAL A 139 -1.70 14.25 -1.62
C VAL A 139 -2.84 14.90 -2.42
N PRO A 140 -2.62 15.32 -3.68
CA PRO A 140 -3.71 15.88 -4.49
C PRO A 140 -4.89 14.92 -4.64
N ARG A 141 -6.12 15.44 -4.60
CA ARG A 141 -7.32 14.59 -4.67
C ARG A 141 -7.38 13.72 -5.92
N ASP A 142 -6.94 14.22 -7.06
CA ASP A 142 -6.98 13.45 -8.31
C ASP A 142 -5.96 12.31 -8.31
N VAL A 143 -4.84 12.47 -7.62
CA VAL A 143 -3.90 11.38 -7.35
C VAL A 143 -4.56 10.34 -6.44
N ALA A 144 -5.20 10.76 -5.35
CA ALA A 144 -5.92 9.86 -4.45
C ALA A 144 -7.08 9.11 -5.13
N LYS A 145 -7.81 9.76 -6.05
CA LYS A 145 -8.83 9.11 -6.89
C LYS A 145 -8.21 8.06 -7.82
N LYS A 146 -7.05 8.33 -8.43
CA LYS A 146 -6.34 7.32 -9.23
C LYS A 146 -5.92 6.12 -8.39
N ILE A 147 -5.49 6.34 -7.13
CA ILE A 147 -5.25 5.25 -6.18
C ILE A 147 -6.53 4.44 -5.94
N TYR A 148 -7.66 5.10 -5.66
CA TYR A 148 -8.95 4.42 -5.52
C TYR A 148 -9.24 3.54 -6.74
N MET A 149 -9.03 4.05 -7.96
CA MET A 149 -9.25 3.28 -9.18
C MET A 149 -8.30 2.08 -9.32
N ILE A 150 -7.02 2.22 -8.95
CA ILE A 150 -6.05 1.11 -8.98
C ILE A 150 -6.49 -0.03 -8.05
N TYR A 151 -6.98 0.29 -6.85
CA TYR A 151 -7.38 -0.70 -5.85
C TYR A 151 -8.89 -0.93 -5.80
N PHE A 152 -9.64 -0.51 -6.81
CA PHE A 152 -11.11 -0.56 -6.79
C PHE A 152 -11.62 -1.98 -6.49
N MET A 153 -11.03 -3.00 -7.13
CA MET A 153 -11.41 -4.39 -6.90
C MET A 153 -11.14 -4.86 -5.48
N ASP A 154 -10.00 -4.50 -4.89
CA ASP A 154 -9.69 -4.81 -3.48
C ASP A 154 -10.72 -4.15 -2.56
N LEU A 155 -11.00 -2.87 -2.78
CA LEU A 155 -11.92 -2.08 -1.95
C LEU A 155 -13.33 -2.68 -1.94
N VAL A 156 -13.86 -3.00 -3.12
CA VAL A 156 -15.23 -3.50 -3.26
C VAL A 156 -15.34 -4.95 -2.79
N ALA A 157 -14.49 -5.84 -3.31
CA ALA A 157 -14.66 -7.27 -3.08
C ALA A 157 -14.27 -7.71 -1.65
N LEU A 158 -13.42 -6.95 -0.98
CA LEU A 158 -13.02 -7.22 0.40
C LEU A 158 -13.85 -6.42 1.43
N GLY A 159 -14.93 -5.76 1.00
CA GLY A 159 -15.93 -5.18 1.89
C GLY A 159 -15.49 -3.90 2.61
N TYR A 160 -14.64 -3.07 1.99
CA TYR A 160 -14.28 -1.78 2.55
C TYR A 160 -15.38 -0.74 2.32
N ASP A 161 -15.68 0.05 3.35
CA ASP A 161 -16.69 1.11 3.29
C ASP A 161 -16.26 2.25 2.34
N PRO A 162 -17.07 2.61 1.33
CA PRO A 162 -16.82 3.78 0.49
C PRO A 162 -16.68 5.08 1.27
N GLU A 163 -17.42 5.27 2.37
CA GLU A 163 -17.31 6.47 3.21
C GLU A 163 -15.94 6.59 3.86
N ASP A 164 -15.33 5.47 4.24
CA ASP A 164 -13.98 5.44 4.77
C ASP A 164 -12.95 5.84 3.70
N CYS A 165 -13.10 5.33 2.48
CA CYS A 165 -12.27 5.71 1.33
C CYS A 165 -12.32 7.22 1.06
N LEU A 166 -13.49 7.84 1.18
CA LEU A 166 -13.68 9.27 0.99
C LEU A 166 -12.90 10.11 2.00
N LYS A 167 -12.62 9.61 3.21
CA LYS A 167 -11.78 10.34 4.19
C LYS A 167 -10.36 10.53 3.67
N TYR A 168 -9.80 9.54 2.97
CA TYR A 168 -8.48 9.63 2.35
C TYR A 168 -8.48 10.56 1.14
N ILE A 169 -9.47 10.39 0.25
CA ILE A 169 -9.59 11.20 -0.97
C ILE A 169 -9.81 12.67 -0.64
N ASN A 170 -10.64 12.98 0.37
CA ASN A 170 -10.99 14.36 0.71
C ASN A 170 -9.98 15.04 1.64
N ALA A 171 -9.01 14.31 2.21
CA ALA A 171 -7.98 14.90 3.06
C ALA A 171 -7.08 15.89 2.30
N GLY A 172 -6.87 15.65 1.00
CA GLY A 172 -5.96 16.40 0.14
C GLY A 172 -6.51 17.71 -0.45
N PRO A 173 -5.63 18.56 -1.02
CA PRO A 173 -6.02 19.77 -1.73
C PRO A 173 -6.76 19.47 -3.05
N LYS A 174 -7.76 20.29 -3.38
CA LYS A 174 -8.42 20.28 -4.70
C LYS A 174 -7.49 20.89 -5.76
N ASP A 175 -7.69 20.50 -7.02
CA ASP A 175 -7.17 21.20 -8.20
C ASP A 175 -5.64 21.36 -8.26
N THR A 176 -4.90 20.33 -7.85
CA THR A 176 -3.43 20.26 -8.03
C THR A 176 -3.08 19.12 -8.99
N THR A 177 -2.86 19.44 -10.27
CA THR A 177 -2.43 18.45 -11.25
C THR A 177 -0.93 18.23 -11.15
N VAL A 178 -0.51 17.09 -10.56
CA VAL A 178 0.90 16.69 -10.43
C VAL A 178 1.30 15.63 -11.48
N LEU A 179 0.31 14.96 -12.07
CA LEU A 179 0.51 13.90 -13.05
C LEU A 179 0.29 14.42 -14.47
N SER A 180 1.24 15.21 -14.98
CA SER A 180 1.29 15.55 -16.40
C SER A 180 1.75 14.34 -17.22
N GLU A 181 1.48 14.35 -18.53
CA GLU A 181 1.96 13.29 -19.42
C GLU A 181 3.50 13.19 -19.38
N GLU A 182 4.18 14.34 -19.33
CA GLU A 182 5.64 14.42 -19.22
C GLU A 182 6.16 13.74 -17.95
N THR A 183 5.64 14.10 -16.76
CA THR A 183 6.11 13.52 -15.50
C THR A 183 5.79 12.04 -15.40
N VAL A 184 4.64 11.60 -15.93
CA VAL A 184 4.27 10.18 -15.99
C VAL A 184 5.22 9.39 -16.90
N ASN A 185 5.56 9.92 -18.07
CA ASN A 185 6.46 9.27 -19.01
C ASN A 185 7.90 9.20 -18.45
N GLU A 186 8.37 10.28 -17.82
CA GLU A 186 9.65 10.33 -17.14
C GLU A 186 9.73 9.30 -16.00
N ALA A 187 8.70 9.24 -15.14
CA ALA A 187 8.63 8.27 -14.05
C ALA A 187 8.70 6.82 -14.58
N ARG A 188 7.96 6.51 -15.66
CA ARG A 188 7.96 5.18 -16.28
C ARG A 188 9.30 4.83 -16.89
N ALA A 189 9.95 5.77 -17.57
CA ALA A 189 11.30 5.57 -18.13
C ALA A 189 12.34 5.31 -17.03
N ARG A 190 12.15 5.87 -15.83
CA ARG A 190 13.02 5.62 -14.67
C ARG A 190 12.71 4.32 -13.91
N LEU A 191 11.64 3.61 -14.27
CA LEU A 191 11.36 2.25 -13.80
C LEU A 191 11.96 1.17 -14.69
N THR A 192 12.38 1.49 -15.91
CA THR A 192 12.91 0.48 -16.83
C THR A 192 14.35 0.12 -16.46
N HIS A 193 14.51 -0.91 -15.64
CA HIS A 193 15.76 -1.66 -15.58
C HIS A 193 15.68 -2.79 -16.59
N GLY A 194 16.69 -2.96 -17.45
CA GLY A 194 16.77 -4.06 -18.42
C GLY A 194 16.70 -5.46 -17.79
N ASP A 195 16.77 -5.54 -16.46
CA ASP A 195 16.70 -6.77 -15.68
C ASP A 195 15.31 -7.09 -15.12
N LEU A 196 14.33 -6.17 -15.19
CA LEU A 196 12.93 -6.47 -14.83
C LEU A 196 12.38 -7.66 -15.62
N PHE A 197 12.77 -7.75 -16.90
CA PHE A 197 12.38 -8.85 -17.80
C PHE A 197 13.28 -10.08 -17.67
N LYS A 198 14.48 -9.93 -17.08
CA LYS A 198 15.46 -11.03 -16.97
C LYS A 198 15.38 -11.75 -15.64
N ASN A 199 14.92 -11.09 -14.58
CA ASN A 199 14.86 -11.70 -13.26
C ASN A 199 13.69 -11.20 -12.41
N GLN A 200 12.56 -11.91 -12.49
CA GLN A 200 11.40 -11.66 -11.62
C GLN A 200 11.70 -11.94 -10.13
N SER A 201 12.79 -12.67 -9.82
CA SER A 201 13.26 -12.88 -8.44
C SER A 201 13.85 -11.62 -7.81
N PHE A 202 14.31 -10.65 -8.61
CA PHE A 202 14.81 -9.37 -8.10
C PHE A 202 13.71 -8.60 -7.36
N LEU A 203 12.46 -8.69 -7.83
CA LEU A 203 11.32 -8.12 -7.12
C LEU A 203 11.09 -8.82 -5.78
N ASN A 204 11.38 -10.12 -5.65
CA ASN A 204 11.31 -10.82 -4.37
C ASN A 204 12.42 -10.35 -3.40
N GLU A 205 13.66 -10.16 -3.87
CA GLU A 205 14.78 -9.65 -3.06
C GLU A 205 14.60 -8.20 -2.60
N VAL A 206 13.88 -7.39 -3.39
CA VAL A 206 13.49 -6.02 -3.02
C VAL A 206 12.30 -6.01 -2.05
N CYS A 207 11.47 -7.07 -2.04
CA CYS A 207 10.33 -7.23 -1.14
C CYS A 207 10.72 -7.76 0.25
N TYR A 208 11.77 -8.57 0.37
CA TYR A 208 12.15 -9.30 1.60
C TYR A 208 13.49 -8.87 2.17
#